data_AF-A0A330LPG7-F1
#
_entry.id   AF-A0A330LPG7-F1
#
_cell.length_a   1.000
_cell.length_b   1.000
_cell.length_c   1.000
_cell.angle_alpha   90.00
_cell.angle_beta   90.00
_cell.angle_gamma   90.00
#
_symmetry.space_group_name_H-M   'P 1'
#
loop_
_entity.id
_entity.type
_entity.pdbx_description
1 polymer ?
#
loop_
_entity_poly.entity_id
_entity_poly.type
_entity_poly.pdbx_seq_one_letter_code
_entity_poly.pdbx_strand_id
1 'polypeptide(L)'
;MKILLTHQEKLTLESRHRKCSDKRECDRIKAILLSAEGWSTTMISQALRNHQTSIIRHLNDYISNKKLTSENGGSDSYLNEVQTEVAIAHLSDITYFHMHDIRDYIKDTFDVEYSISGLQKWLHRNGFSYKQLKGVPHKYEQEKQDVFVAEYEVLKATVASDEPILFMDATHPTQATKVSNAWIQTGRDKPIETTGSRTRLNIVGAIRLGHLEDAITQQYPTVNGEYIIDFFCCIKEKYPQSKTIHLILDGAGYHRSKVVKSKAIELGIELHYLPPYSPNLNPIERLWKVMNEHARNNKYFSSAKAFVTVHQR
;
A
#
# COMPACT_ATOMS: atom_id res chain seq x y z
N MET A 1 26.95 -17.51 48.00
CA MET A 1 26.29 -18.59 47.25
C MET A 1 27.06 -18.79 45.96
N LYS A 2 27.61 -19.98 45.73
CA LYS A 2 28.44 -20.29 44.56
C LYS A 2 27.66 -21.29 43.70
N ILE A 3 27.32 -20.89 42.48
CA ILE A 3 26.69 -21.78 41.50
C ILE A 3 27.78 -22.63 40.84
N LEU A 4 27.57 -23.93 40.75
CA LEU A 4 28.42 -24.81 39.94
C LEU A 4 27.74 -24.98 38.58
N LEU A 5 28.43 -24.55 37.52
CA LEU A 5 27.99 -24.74 36.14
C LEU A 5 28.96 -25.69 35.45
N THR A 6 28.42 -26.61 34.64
CA THR A 6 29.23 -27.38 33.71
C THR A 6 29.74 -26.49 32.57
N HIS A 7 30.81 -26.91 31.90
CA HIS A 7 31.34 -26.19 30.74
C HIS A 7 30.27 -25.98 29.64
N GLN A 8 29.40 -26.97 29.43
CA GLN A 8 28.33 -26.91 28.46
C GLN A 8 27.22 -25.90 28.86
N GLU A 9 26.86 -25.84 30.13
CA GLU A 9 25.88 -24.87 30.64
C GLU A 9 26.40 -23.43 30.52
N LYS A 10 27.70 -23.22 30.79
CA LYS A 10 28.35 -21.91 30.64
C LYS A 10 28.26 -21.42 29.19
N LEU A 11 28.66 -22.25 28.22
CA LEU A 11 28.56 -21.93 26.80
C LEU A 11 27.12 -21.64 26.36
N THR A 12 26.15 -22.39 26.89
CA THR A 12 24.73 -22.20 26.58
C THR A 12 24.23 -20.84 27.07
N LEU A 13 24.58 -20.46 28.31
CA LEU A 13 24.22 -19.17 28.89
C LEU A 13 24.90 -18.00 28.16
N GLU A 14 26.18 -18.13 27.81
CA GLU A 14 26.89 -17.10 27.03
C GLU A 14 26.29 -16.90 25.64
N SER A 15 25.96 -17.99 24.94
CA SER A 15 25.29 -17.94 23.64
C SER A 15 23.92 -17.26 23.74
N ARG A 16 23.15 -17.57 24.78
CA ARG A 16 21.84 -16.96 25.04
C ARG A 16 21.96 -15.48 25.39
N HIS A 17 22.94 -15.09 26.21
CA HIS A 17 23.23 -13.69 26.52
C HIS A 17 23.57 -12.87 25.27
N ARG A 18 24.37 -13.41 24.34
CA ARG A 18 24.73 -12.73 23.09
C ARG A 18 23.52 -12.49 22.17
N LYS A 19 22.52 -13.38 22.21
CA LYS A 19 21.31 -13.32 21.37
C LYS A 19 20.16 -12.56 22.03
N CYS A 20 20.21 -12.33 23.33
CA CYS A 20 19.12 -11.73 24.10
C CYS A 20 19.14 -10.20 24.00
N SER A 21 17.97 -9.61 23.74
CA SER A 21 17.74 -8.16 23.73
C SER A 21 17.05 -7.65 24.99
N ASP A 22 16.42 -8.53 25.80
CA ASP A 22 15.81 -8.16 27.07
C ASP A 22 16.90 -7.94 28.14
N LYS A 23 17.03 -6.69 28.58
CA LYS A 23 17.97 -6.28 29.63
C LYS A 23 17.83 -7.10 30.92
N ARG A 24 16.60 -7.46 31.31
CA ARG A 24 16.33 -8.19 32.55
C ARG A 24 16.83 -9.63 32.48
N GLU A 25 16.62 -10.30 31.34
CA GLU A 25 17.14 -11.64 31.08
C GLU A 25 18.68 -11.60 30.99
N CYS A 26 19.25 -10.61 30.30
CA CYS A 26 20.70 -10.43 30.22
C CYS A 26 21.36 -10.26 31.59
N ASP A 27 20.80 -9.41 32.46
CA ASP A 27 21.36 -9.15 33.79
C ASP A 27 21.23 -10.37 34.72
N ARG A 28 20.20 -11.20 34.54
CA ARG A 28 20.07 -12.50 35.23
C ARG A 28 21.15 -13.48 34.79
N ILE A 29 21.37 -13.62 33.48
CA ILE A 29 22.41 -14.50 32.94
C ILE A 29 23.80 -14.07 33.44
N LYS A 30 24.11 -12.76 33.41
CA LYS A 30 25.38 -12.24 33.96
C LYS A 30 25.54 -12.58 35.44
N ALA A 31 24.50 -12.43 36.25
CA ALA A 31 24.57 -12.74 37.68
C ALA A 31 24.92 -14.22 37.92
N ILE A 32 24.33 -15.14 37.15
CA ILE A 32 24.60 -16.59 37.23
C ILE A 32 26.04 -16.91 36.81
N LEU A 33 26.50 -16.36 35.68
CA LEU A 33 27.86 -16.55 35.16
C LEU A 33 28.92 -16.02 36.14
N LEU A 34 28.75 -14.78 36.63
CA LEU A 34 29.68 -14.17 37.59
C LEU A 34 29.70 -14.92 38.93
N SER A 35 28.56 -15.44 39.38
CA SER A 35 28.50 -16.28 40.59
C SER A 35 29.25 -17.61 40.40
N ALA A 36 29.18 -18.21 39.21
CA ALA A 36 29.94 -19.42 38.88
C ALA A 36 31.45 -19.15 38.76
N GLU A 37 31.83 -17.95 38.34
CA GLU A 37 33.21 -17.46 38.29
C GLU A 37 33.76 -17.04 39.67
N GLY A 38 32.96 -17.17 40.73
CA GLY A 38 33.38 -16.98 42.10
C GLY A 38 33.19 -15.57 42.65
N TRP A 39 32.47 -14.70 41.94
CA TRP A 39 32.15 -13.37 42.45
C TRP A 39 31.16 -13.44 43.61
N SER A 40 31.37 -12.61 44.63
CA SER A 40 30.42 -12.49 45.74
C SER A 40 29.14 -11.80 45.29
N THR A 41 28.02 -12.05 45.97
CA THR A 41 26.73 -11.40 45.67
C THR A 41 26.83 -9.87 45.75
N THR A 42 27.71 -9.35 46.61
CA THR A 42 27.98 -7.92 46.77
C THR A 42 28.72 -7.36 45.55
N MET A 43 29.74 -8.08 45.05
CA MET A 43 30.46 -7.69 43.83
C MET A 43 29.55 -7.71 42.59
N ILE A 44 28.71 -8.73 42.46
CA ILE A 44 27.74 -8.84 41.36
C ILE A 44 26.70 -7.72 41.44
N SER A 45 26.18 -7.45 42.63
CA SER A 45 25.25 -6.35 42.90
C SER A 45 25.84 -5.00 42.48
N GLN A 46 27.11 -4.74 42.84
CA GLN A 46 27.82 -3.52 42.46
C GLN A 46 28.07 -3.44 40.95
N ALA A 47 28.49 -4.53 40.32
CA ALA A 47 28.79 -4.59 38.89
C ALA A 47 27.55 -4.38 38.01
N LEU A 48 26.42 -4.98 38.39
CA LEU A 48 25.15 -4.88 37.66
C LEU A 48 24.27 -3.72 38.13
N ARG A 49 24.69 -2.97 39.16
CA ARG A 49 23.92 -1.88 39.80
C ARG A 49 22.50 -2.30 40.19
N ASN A 50 22.37 -3.53 40.69
CA ASN A 50 21.12 -4.13 41.13
C ASN A 50 21.18 -4.42 42.64
N HIS A 51 20.05 -4.38 43.33
CA HIS A 51 20.01 -4.65 44.77
C HIS A 51 20.45 -6.09 45.09
N GLN A 52 21.22 -6.27 46.18
CA GLN A 52 21.80 -7.56 46.55
C GLN A 52 20.73 -8.65 46.74
N THR A 53 19.57 -8.32 47.33
CA THR A 53 18.46 -9.28 47.48
C THR A 53 17.90 -9.76 46.14
N SER A 54 17.89 -8.90 45.11
CA SER A 54 17.48 -9.28 43.75
C SER A 54 18.46 -10.26 43.11
N ILE A 55 19.76 -10.06 43.32
CA ILE A 55 20.80 -11.00 42.87
C ILE A 55 20.63 -12.35 43.56
N ILE A 56 20.44 -12.36 44.89
CA ILE A 56 20.21 -13.60 45.66
C ILE A 56 18.96 -14.34 45.12
N ARG A 57 17.85 -13.63 44.90
CA ARG A 57 16.63 -14.21 44.32
C ARG A 57 16.90 -14.82 42.94
N HIS A 58 17.57 -14.10 42.04
CA HIS A 58 17.87 -14.61 40.70
C HIS A 58 18.74 -15.88 40.74
N LEU A 59 19.74 -15.94 41.62
CA LEU A 59 20.56 -17.13 41.80
C LEU A 59 19.74 -18.30 42.33
N ASN A 60 18.86 -18.08 43.32
CA ASN A 60 17.98 -19.11 43.88
C ASN A 60 16.97 -19.63 42.85
N ASP A 61 16.37 -18.74 42.06
CA ASP A 61 15.44 -19.09 40.99
C ASP A 61 16.11 -19.95 39.91
N TYR A 62 17.38 -19.66 39.60
CA TYR A 62 18.15 -20.44 38.65
C TYR A 62 18.55 -21.81 39.20
N ILE A 63 18.95 -21.92 40.47
CA ILE A 63 19.24 -23.22 41.08
C ILE A 63 17.99 -24.09 41.13
N SER A 64 16.84 -23.52 41.51
CA SER A 64 15.62 -24.28 41.71
C SER A 64 14.99 -24.74 40.39
N ASN A 65 14.88 -23.83 39.42
CA ASN A 65 14.08 -24.05 38.21
C ASN A 65 14.80 -23.68 36.90
N LYS A 66 16.12 -23.41 36.94
CA LYS A 66 16.89 -22.91 35.78
C LYS A 66 16.25 -21.69 35.11
N LYS A 67 15.54 -20.86 35.90
CA LYS A 67 14.74 -19.73 35.42
C LYS A 67 15.63 -18.57 34.95
N LEU A 68 15.40 -18.11 33.72
CA LEU A 68 16.17 -17.01 33.10
C LEU A 68 15.30 -15.80 32.75
N THR A 69 14.00 -16.01 32.48
CA THR A 69 13.04 -14.97 32.10
C THR A 69 12.02 -14.67 33.21
N SER A 70 11.40 -13.49 33.15
CA SER A 70 10.27 -13.18 34.02
C SER A 70 9.01 -13.80 33.43
N GLU A 71 8.25 -14.54 34.22
CA GLU A 71 6.90 -15.01 33.87
C GLU A 71 5.88 -13.94 34.26
N ASN A 72 6.15 -12.69 33.90
CA ASN A 72 5.12 -11.68 34.03
C ASN A 72 4.10 -12.03 32.95
N GLY A 73 3.03 -12.72 33.33
CA GLY A 73 1.89 -13.02 32.47
C GLY A 73 1.45 -11.73 31.78
N GLY A 74 1.18 -11.83 30.48
CA GLY A 74 0.54 -10.74 29.76
C GLY A 74 -0.77 -10.35 30.46
N SER A 75 -1.21 -9.12 30.28
CA SER A 75 -2.55 -8.74 30.73
C SER A 75 -3.60 -9.55 29.97
N ASP A 76 -4.48 -10.21 30.72
CA ASP A 76 -5.67 -10.86 30.19
C ASP A 76 -6.57 -9.83 29.50
N SER A 77 -7.31 -10.28 28.49
CA SER A 77 -8.33 -9.47 27.83
C SER A 77 -9.46 -9.19 28.82
N TYR A 78 -10.05 -7.98 28.80
CA TYR A 78 -11.25 -7.70 29.58
C TYR A 78 -12.49 -8.40 29.00
N LEU A 79 -12.51 -8.65 27.69
CA LEU A 79 -13.53 -9.47 27.05
C LEU A 79 -13.17 -10.95 27.17
N ASN A 80 -14.16 -11.77 27.52
CA ASN A 80 -14.06 -13.23 27.44
C ASN A 80 -14.13 -13.70 25.97
N GLU A 81 -13.97 -15.01 25.75
CA GLU A 81 -13.94 -15.59 24.39
C GLU A 81 -15.22 -15.32 23.60
N VAL A 82 -16.39 -15.54 24.22
CA VAL A 82 -17.70 -15.33 23.57
C VAL A 82 -17.91 -13.86 23.22
N GLN A 83 -17.62 -12.94 24.14
CA GLN A 83 -17.71 -11.51 23.90
C GLN A 83 -16.73 -11.06 22.81
N THR A 84 -15.55 -11.65 22.77
CA THR A 84 -14.54 -11.39 21.74
C THR A 84 -15.05 -11.79 20.37
N GLU A 85 -15.63 -12.97 20.22
CA GLU A 85 -16.22 -13.43 18.95
C GLU A 85 -17.34 -12.50 18.46
N VAL A 86 -18.26 -12.11 19.37
CA VAL A 86 -19.35 -11.19 19.03
C VAL A 86 -18.82 -9.83 18.61
N ALA A 87 -17.84 -9.28 19.33
CA ALA A 87 -17.22 -8.00 18.99
C ALA A 87 -16.48 -8.06 17.65
N ILE A 88 -15.77 -9.16 17.35
CA ILE A 88 -15.09 -9.35 16.06
C ILE A 88 -16.10 -9.39 14.91
N ALA A 89 -17.20 -10.15 15.06
CA ALA A 89 -18.24 -10.24 14.05
C ALA A 89 -18.86 -8.87 13.75
N HIS A 90 -19.20 -8.12 14.80
CA HIS A 90 -19.76 -6.78 14.68
C HIS A 90 -18.80 -5.80 13.99
N LEU A 91 -17.54 -5.76 14.40
CA LEU A 91 -16.53 -4.86 13.82
C LEU A 91 -16.08 -5.26 12.41
N SER A 92 -16.39 -6.49 11.98
CA SER A 92 -16.14 -6.94 10.61
C SER A 92 -17.25 -6.49 9.66
N ASP A 93 -18.48 -6.32 10.15
CA ASP A 93 -19.63 -5.86 9.37
C ASP A 93 -19.75 -4.32 9.40
N ILE A 94 -19.62 -3.73 10.58
CA ILE A 94 -19.80 -2.28 10.79
C ILE A 94 -18.44 -1.60 10.86
N THR A 95 -18.27 -0.59 9.99
CA THR A 95 -17.04 0.21 9.95
C THR A 95 -17.17 1.45 10.84
N TYR A 96 -16.35 1.52 11.88
CA TYR A 96 -16.20 2.71 12.72
C TYR A 96 -15.03 3.58 12.27
N PHE A 97 -15.23 4.89 12.26
CA PHE A 97 -14.16 5.85 11.95
C PHE A 97 -13.32 6.20 13.20
N HIS A 98 -13.97 6.35 14.36
CA HIS A 98 -13.28 6.71 15.61
C HIS A 98 -13.21 5.54 16.61
N MET A 99 -12.09 5.45 17.35
CA MET A 99 -11.93 4.42 18.39
C MET A 99 -12.88 4.59 19.57
N HIS A 100 -13.37 5.80 19.85
CA HIS A 100 -14.35 5.99 20.94
C HIS A 100 -15.70 5.33 20.61
N ASP A 101 -16.11 5.29 19.35
CA ASP A 101 -17.37 4.65 18.96
C ASP A 101 -17.32 3.13 19.20
N ILE A 102 -16.16 2.51 18.93
CA ILE A 102 -15.92 1.09 19.24
C ILE A 102 -15.94 0.86 20.75
N ARG A 103 -15.35 1.78 21.52
CA ARG A 103 -15.33 1.73 22.99
C ARG A 103 -16.75 1.81 23.55
N ASP A 104 -17.55 2.74 23.05
CA ASP A 104 -18.94 2.96 23.48
C ASP A 104 -19.79 1.73 23.14
N TYR A 105 -19.63 1.15 21.94
CA TYR A 105 -20.26 -0.13 21.58
C TYR A 105 -19.92 -1.26 22.57
N ILE A 106 -18.63 -1.43 22.90
CA ILE A 106 -18.18 -2.47 23.83
C ILE A 106 -18.76 -2.22 25.24
N LYS A 107 -18.82 -0.95 25.67
CA LYS A 107 -19.41 -0.57 26.95
C LYS A 107 -20.91 -0.85 26.98
N ASP A 108 -21.65 -0.44 25.96
CA ASP A 108 -23.10 -0.60 25.89
C ASP A 108 -23.52 -2.08 25.76
N THR A 109 -22.72 -2.89 25.05
CA THR A 109 -23.05 -4.30 24.77
C THR A 109 -22.60 -5.24 25.88
N PHE A 110 -21.44 -4.97 26.49
CA PHE A 110 -20.79 -5.91 27.41
C PHE A 110 -20.52 -5.35 28.81
N ASP A 111 -20.83 -4.07 29.05
CA ASP A 111 -20.50 -3.33 30.29
C ASP A 111 -19.00 -3.36 30.63
N VAL A 112 -18.16 -3.38 29.60
CA VAL A 112 -16.70 -3.41 29.71
C VAL A 112 -16.10 -2.11 29.21
N GLU A 113 -15.33 -1.43 30.06
CA GLU A 113 -14.72 -0.14 29.72
C GLU A 113 -13.22 -0.29 29.40
N TYR A 114 -12.87 -0.10 28.12
CA TYR A 114 -11.47 -0.05 27.69
C TYR A 114 -10.90 1.38 27.78
N SER A 115 -9.60 1.49 28.02
CA SER A 115 -8.85 2.69 27.63
C SER A 115 -8.57 2.65 26.12
N ILE A 116 -8.37 3.80 25.48
CA ILE A 116 -8.07 3.86 24.03
C ILE A 116 -6.83 3.03 23.66
N SER A 117 -5.77 3.10 24.49
CA SER A 117 -4.55 2.31 24.27
C SER A 117 -4.76 0.81 24.52
N GLY A 118 -5.65 0.43 25.44
CA GLY A 118 -6.06 -0.94 25.67
C GLY A 118 -6.86 -1.51 24.50
N LEU A 119 -7.83 -0.74 24.01
CA LEU A 119 -8.65 -1.12 22.86
C LEU A 119 -7.81 -1.27 21.59
N GLN A 120 -6.87 -0.36 21.34
CA GLN A 120 -5.95 -0.48 20.21
C GLN A 120 -5.14 -1.78 20.26
N LYS A 121 -4.61 -2.16 21.44
CA LYS A 121 -3.90 -3.42 21.62
C LYS A 121 -4.82 -4.63 21.38
N TRP A 122 -6.07 -4.56 21.86
CA TRP A 122 -7.05 -5.61 21.65
C TRP A 122 -7.39 -5.78 20.16
N LEU A 123 -7.61 -4.68 19.43
CA LEU A 123 -7.86 -4.69 17.98
C LEU A 123 -6.70 -5.34 17.22
N HIS A 124 -5.46 -4.95 17.52
CA HIS A 124 -4.28 -5.53 16.88
C HIS A 124 -4.10 -7.03 17.21
N ARG A 125 -4.36 -7.44 18.46
CA ARG A 125 -4.32 -8.85 18.86
C ARG A 125 -5.35 -9.70 18.10
N ASN A 126 -6.51 -9.13 17.78
CA ASN A 126 -7.59 -9.79 17.04
C ASN A 126 -7.55 -9.53 15.53
N GLY A 127 -6.40 -9.11 14.97
CA GLY A 127 -6.20 -9.03 13.53
C GLY A 127 -6.72 -7.77 12.83
N PHE A 128 -7.21 -6.77 13.56
CA PHE A 128 -7.64 -5.49 12.99
C PHE A 128 -6.46 -4.55 12.75
N SER A 129 -6.54 -3.79 11.65
CA SER A 129 -5.56 -2.75 11.32
C SER A 129 -6.25 -1.50 10.80
N TYR A 130 -5.79 -0.32 11.22
CA TYR A 130 -6.33 0.94 10.73
C TYR A 130 -5.82 1.21 9.31
N LYS A 131 -6.72 1.19 8.33
CA LYS A 131 -6.42 1.37 6.91
C LYS A 131 -7.46 2.24 6.23
N GLN A 132 -7.05 2.92 5.17
CA GLN A 132 -7.99 3.59 4.28
C GLN A 132 -8.86 2.54 3.57
N LEU A 133 -10.19 2.73 3.62
CA LEU A 133 -11.14 1.87 2.91
C LEU A 133 -10.89 1.97 1.40
N LYS A 134 -10.97 0.82 0.72
CA LYS A 134 -10.86 0.77 -0.74
C LYS A 134 -12.24 1.06 -1.33
N GLY A 135 -12.38 2.20 -2.02
CA GLY A 135 -13.56 2.45 -2.83
C GLY A 135 -13.57 1.52 -4.05
N VAL A 136 -14.66 0.78 -4.24
CA VAL A 136 -14.94 0.05 -5.48
C VAL A 136 -16.10 0.76 -6.18
N PRO A 137 -16.04 1.01 -7.50
CA PRO A 137 -17.16 1.61 -8.22
C PRO A 137 -18.47 0.82 -8.00
N HIS A 138 -19.58 1.49 -7.69
CA HIS A 138 -20.87 0.83 -7.40
C HIS A 138 -21.41 0.00 -8.58
N LYS A 139 -21.00 0.29 -9.82
CA LYS A 139 -21.39 -0.45 -11.04
C LYS A 139 -20.29 -1.42 -11.50
N TYR A 140 -19.72 -2.13 -10.54
CA TYR A 140 -18.68 -3.14 -10.76
C TYR A 140 -19.32 -4.45 -11.21
N GLU A 141 -19.04 -4.89 -12.43
CA GLU A 141 -19.53 -6.17 -12.97
C GLU A 141 -18.35 -7.11 -13.24
N GLN A 142 -18.08 -8.00 -12.27
CA GLN A 142 -16.94 -8.95 -12.31
C GLN A 142 -16.99 -9.85 -13.54
N GLU A 143 -18.16 -10.41 -13.85
CA GLU A 143 -18.33 -11.36 -14.97
C GLU A 143 -17.90 -10.76 -16.31
N LYS A 144 -18.20 -9.47 -16.56
CA LYS A 144 -17.79 -8.78 -17.79
C LYS A 144 -16.29 -8.54 -17.85
N GLN A 145 -15.64 -8.32 -16.72
CA GLN A 145 -14.17 -8.22 -16.67
C GLN A 145 -13.53 -9.56 -16.98
N ASP A 146 -14.03 -10.65 -16.40
CA ASP A 146 -13.49 -11.99 -16.60
C ASP A 146 -13.62 -12.43 -18.06
N VAL A 147 -14.76 -12.13 -18.70
CA VAL A 147 -14.97 -12.37 -20.14
C VAL A 147 -13.96 -11.56 -20.97
N PHE A 148 -13.80 -10.27 -20.70
CA PHE A 148 -12.84 -9.43 -21.43
C PHE A 148 -11.40 -9.92 -21.25
N VAL A 149 -11.01 -10.34 -20.05
CA VAL A 149 -9.66 -10.88 -19.79
C VAL A 149 -9.44 -12.16 -20.59
N ALA A 150 -10.43 -13.05 -20.64
CA ALA A 150 -10.34 -14.26 -21.46
C ALA A 150 -10.21 -13.94 -22.95
N GLU A 151 -11.01 -13.01 -23.48
CA GLU A 151 -10.92 -12.53 -24.87
C GLU A 151 -9.56 -11.89 -25.17
N TYR A 152 -9.05 -11.08 -24.25
CA TYR A 152 -7.74 -10.44 -24.37
C TYR A 152 -6.58 -11.44 -24.38
N GLU A 153 -6.61 -12.47 -23.53
CA GLU A 153 -5.59 -13.52 -23.54
C GLU A 153 -5.61 -14.34 -24.83
N VAL A 154 -6.80 -14.61 -25.38
CA VAL A 154 -6.92 -15.24 -26.71
C VAL A 154 -6.34 -14.33 -27.78
N LEU A 155 -6.73 -13.05 -27.82
CA LEU A 155 -6.22 -12.07 -28.77
C LEU A 155 -4.69 -12.01 -28.73
N LYS A 156 -4.11 -11.86 -27.54
CA LYS A 156 -2.67 -11.80 -27.33
C LYS A 156 -1.93 -13.06 -27.80
N ALA A 157 -2.57 -14.23 -27.73
CA ALA A 157 -2.00 -15.48 -28.19
C ALA A 157 -2.12 -15.68 -29.71
N THR A 158 -3.15 -15.12 -30.35
CA THR A 158 -3.43 -15.30 -31.79
C THR A 158 -2.78 -14.27 -32.69
N VAL A 159 -2.54 -13.06 -32.18
CA VAL A 159 -2.07 -11.91 -32.96
C VAL A 159 -0.64 -12.13 -33.44
N ALA A 160 -0.39 -11.78 -34.70
CA ALA A 160 0.94 -11.91 -35.31
C ALA A 160 1.92 -10.88 -34.72
N SER A 161 3.23 -11.15 -34.82
CA SER A 161 4.26 -10.28 -34.23
C SER A 161 4.26 -8.84 -34.79
N ASP A 162 3.72 -8.65 -36.00
CA ASP A 162 3.63 -7.38 -36.74
C ASP A 162 2.32 -6.62 -36.52
N GLU A 163 1.40 -7.17 -35.72
CA GLU A 163 0.12 -6.58 -35.36
C GLU A 163 0.17 -6.03 -33.91
N PRO A 164 0.31 -4.71 -33.71
CA PRO A 164 0.43 -4.15 -32.38
C PRO A 164 -0.92 -4.14 -31.65
N ILE A 165 -0.90 -4.50 -30.36
CA ILE A 165 -2.01 -4.31 -29.43
C ILE A 165 -1.72 -3.08 -28.58
N LEU A 166 -2.57 -2.06 -28.73
CA LEU A 166 -2.45 -0.76 -28.08
C LEU A 166 -3.58 -0.53 -27.09
N PHE A 167 -3.28 0.09 -25.97
CA PHE A 167 -4.26 0.57 -25.00
C PHE A 167 -4.35 2.09 -25.08
N MET A 168 -5.54 2.60 -25.40
CA MET A 168 -5.82 4.03 -25.56
C MET A 168 -6.68 4.55 -24.41
N ASP A 169 -6.42 5.79 -24.03
CA ASP A 169 -7.27 6.55 -23.12
C ASP A 169 -7.03 8.07 -23.27
N ALA A 170 -7.94 8.86 -22.73
CA ALA A 170 -7.80 10.30 -22.63
C ALA A 170 -7.69 10.75 -21.17
N THR A 171 -6.69 11.58 -20.87
CA THR A 171 -6.50 12.18 -19.54
C THR A 171 -6.67 13.69 -19.56
N HIS A 172 -7.16 14.23 -18.45
CA HIS A 172 -7.49 15.64 -18.31
C HIS A 172 -6.76 16.28 -17.11
N PRO A 173 -5.43 16.46 -17.17
CA PRO A 173 -4.71 17.09 -16.09
C PRO A 173 -5.16 18.56 -15.95
N THR A 174 -5.38 18.98 -14.70
CA THR A 174 -5.80 20.34 -14.35
C THR A 174 -4.66 21.12 -13.71
N GLN A 175 -4.58 22.43 -13.97
CA GLN A 175 -3.57 23.32 -13.38
C GLN A 175 -3.67 23.38 -11.84
N ALA A 176 -4.85 23.10 -11.28
CA ALA A 176 -5.05 23.07 -9.84
C ALA A 176 -3.99 22.22 -9.12
N THR A 177 -3.33 22.83 -8.12
CA THR A 177 -2.24 22.22 -7.37
C THR A 177 -2.74 20.96 -6.68
N LYS A 178 -2.15 19.81 -7.02
CA LYS A 178 -2.46 18.54 -6.37
C LYS A 178 -1.47 18.31 -5.23
N VAL A 179 -1.91 18.58 -4.00
CA VAL A 179 -1.12 18.30 -2.80
C VAL A 179 -1.14 16.80 -2.53
N SER A 180 0.03 16.23 -2.23
CA SER A 180 0.22 14.80 -1.97
C SER A 180 1.35 14.61 -0.96
N ASN A 181 1.44 13.41 -0.38
CA ASN A 181 2.43 13.11 0.64
C ASN A 181 3.86 13.34 0.11
N ALA A 182 4.71 13.94 0.94
CA ALA A 182 6.12 14.18 0.67
C ALA A 182 6.92 14.03 1.96
N TRP A 183 8.20 13.70 1.83
CA TRP A 183 9.11 13.65 2.97
C TRP A 183 9.42 15.08 3.43
N ILE A 184 8.97 15.41 4.65
CA ILE A 184 9.24 16.68 5.33
C ILE A 184 9.87 16.39 6.69
N GLN A 185 10.57 17.38 7.25
CA GLN A 185 11.22 17.22 8.55
C GLN A 185 10.17 17.04 9.65
N THR A 186 10.34 16.04 10.51
CA THR A 186 9.45 15.77 11.64
C THR A 186 9.27 17.02 12.51
N GLY A 187 8.01 17.37 12.81
CA GLY A 187 7.66 18.54 13.60
C GLY A 187 7.74 19.87 12.86
N ARG A 188 7.89 19.88 11.53
CA ARG A 188 7.84 21.09 10.70
C ARG A 188 6.75 21.00 9.65
N ASP A 189 6.02 22.10 9.51
CA ASP A 189 5.11 22.30 8.38
C ASP A 189 5.88 22.87 7.18
N LYS A 190 5.55 22.40 5.98
CA LYS A 190 6.08 22.92 4.72
C LYS A 190 4.94 23.45 3.87
N PRO A 191 4.68 24.78 3.87
CA PRO A 191 3.64 25.34 3.03
C PRO A 191 4.01 25.21 1.55
N ILE A 192 3.00 25.00 0.71
CA ILE A 192 3.11 25.04 -0.74
C ILE A 192 2.07 26.03 -1.27
N GLU A 193 2.47 26.86 -2.23
CA GLU A 193 1.52 27.72 -2.93
C GLU A 193 0.51 26.88 -3.70
N THR A 194 -0.77 27.26 -3.63
CA THR A 194 -1.84 26.55 -4.32
C THR A 194 -2.55 27.47 -5.30
N THR A 195 -3.00 26.90 -6.41
CA THR A 195 -3.91 27.56 -7.34
C THR A 195 -5.17 26.72 -7.50
N GLY A 196 -6.33 27.38 -7.52
CA GLY A 196 -7.63 26.79 -7.85
C GLY A 196 -8.00 26.90 -9.33
N SER A 197 -7.02 27.17 -10.21
CA SER A 197 -7.25 27.34 -11.64
C SER A 197 -7.96 26.13 -12.26
N ARG A 198 -9.01 26.41 -13.05
CA ARG A 198 -9.80 25.41 -13.78
C ARG A 198 -9.22 25.09 -15.17
N THR A 199 -8.08 25.68 -15.54
CA THR A 199 -7.39 25.34 -16.78
C THR A 199 -7.08 23.85 -16.80
N ARG A 200 -7.50 23.18 -17.88
CA ARG A 200 -7.27 21.75 -18.11
C ARG A 200 -6.62 21.54 -19.46
N LEU A 201 -5.83 20.48 -19.57
CA LEU A 201 -5.41 19.95 -20.87
C LEU A 201 -6.30 18.77 -21.23
N ASN A 202 -6.33 18.43 -22.52
CA ASN A 202 -6.87 17.16 -22.96
C ASN A 202 -5.76 16.46 -23.71
N ILE A 203 -5.31 15.34 -23.17
CA ILE A 203 -4.22 14.55 -23.73
C ILE A 203 -4.83 13.18 -24.05
N VAL A 204 -4.69 12.75 -25.29
CA VAL A 204 -5.04 11.39 -25.72
C VAL A 204 -3.74 10.63 -25.88
N GLY A 205 -3.68 9.41 -25.36
CA GLY A 205 -2.51 8.57 -25.50
C GLY A 205 -2.87 7.14 -25.87
N ALA A 206 -1.90 6.45 -26.47
CA ALA A 206 -1.93 5.02 -26.73
C ALA A 206 -0.58 4.40 -26.39
N ILE A 207 -0.59 3.25 -25.72
CA ILE A 207 0.62 2.51 -25.35
C ILE A 207 0.57 1.06 -25.81
N ARG A 208 1.74 0.52 -26.17
CA ARG A 208 1.96 -0.92 -26.37
C ARG A 208 2.62 -1.49 -25.12
N LEU A 209 2.06 -2.58 -24.59
CA LEU A 209 2.70 -3.29 -23.49
C LEU A 209 4.07 -3.86 -23.93
N GLY A 210 5.09 -3.67 -23.09
CA GLY A 210 6.46 -4.07 -23.39
C GLY A 210 7.27 -3.08 -24.24
N HIS A 211 6.63 -2.04 -24.78
CA HIS A 211 7.26 -1.01 -25.61
C HIS A 211 6.72 0.38 -25.21
N LEU A 212 6.89 0.76 -23.94
CA LEU A 212 6.36 2.02 -23.42
C LEU A 212 7.07 3.25 -24.02
N GLU A 213 8.29 3.08 -24.51
CA GLU A 213 9.05 4.07 -25.25
C GLU A 213 8.38 4.49 -26.58
N ASP A 214 7.49 3.65 -27.11
CA ASP A 214 6.72 3.93 -28.31
C ASP A 214 5.35 4.56 -28.02
N ALA A 215 5.11 5.01 -26.79
CA ALA A 215 3.89 5.69 -26.41
C ALA A 215 3.59 6.87 -27.37
N ILE A 216 2.38 6.89 -27.90
CA ILE A 216 1.89 7.95 -28.77
C ILE A 216 1.01 8.83 -27.91
N THR A 217 1.28 10.14 -27.89
CA THR A 217 0.46 11.11 -27.15
C THR A 217 0.22 12.34 -27.99
N GLN A 218 -1.01 12.85 -27.97
CA GLN A 218 -1.38 14.11 -28.61
C GLN A 218 -2.22 14.98 -27.68
N GLN A 219 -2.03 16.29 -27.77
CA GLN A 219 -2.80 17.26 -27.01
C GLN A 219 -3.86 17.92 -27.91
N TYR A 220 -5.10 17.92 -27.45
CA TYR A 220 -6.23 18.49 -28.19
C TYR A 220 -6.96 19.60 -27.42
N PRO A 221 -7.60 20.55 -28.11
CA PRO A 221 -8.47 21.56 -27.49
C PRO A 221 -9.66 20.96 -26.73
N THR A 222 -10.22 19.88 -27.25
CA THR A 222 -11.30 19.08 -26.63
C THR A 222 -11.11 17.60 -26.98
N VAL A 223 -11.90 16.70 -26.37
CA VAL A 223 -11.96 15.29 -26.77
C VAL A 223 -13.33 15.04 -27.38
N ASN A 224 -13.38 14.94 -28.70
CA ASN A 224 -14.57 14.64 -29.48
C ASN A 224 -14.24 13.58 -30.54
N GLY A 225 -15.23 13.13 -31.32
CA GLY A 225 -15.01 12.10 -32.34
C GLY A 225 -14.00 12.50 -33.42
N GLU A 226 -13.91 13.79 -33.77
CA GLU A 226 -13.00 14.29 -34.81
C GLU A 226 -11.53 14.20 -34.35
N TYR A 227 -11.23 14.63 -33.12
CA TYR A 227 -9.88 14.51 -32.56
C TYR A 227 -9.47 13.06 -32.29
N ILE A 228 -10.42 12.17 -31.98
CA ILE A 228 -10.13 10.74 -31.91
C ILE A 228 -9.79 10.16 -33.29
N ILE A 229 -10.46 10.60 -34.35
CA ILE A 229 -10.12 10.22 -35.73
C ILE A 229 -8.72 10.72 -36.11
N ASP A 230 -8.39 11.96 -35.79
CA ASP A 230 -7.04 12.51 -35.98
C ASP A 230 -5.99 11.67 -35.25
N PHE A 231 -6.27 11.30 -33.99
CA PHE A 231 -5.40 10.43 -33.22
C PHE A 231 -5.23 9.03 -33.84
N PHE A 232 -6.28 8.47 -34.45
CA PHE A 232 -6.17 7.22 -35.20
C PHE A 232 -5.24 7.34 -36.41
N CYS A 233 -5.26 8.49 -37.10
CA CYS A 233 -4.30 8.77 -38.17
C CYS A 233 -2.86 8.78 -37.62
N CYS A 234 -2.60 9.45 -36.49
CA CYS A 234 -1.28 9.43 -35.84
C CYS A 234 -0.82 8.02 -35.45
N ILE A 235 -1.74 7.18 -34.96
CA ILE A 235 -1.45 5.76 -34.67
C ILE A 235 -1.04 5.04 -35.96
N LYS A 236 -1.78 5.21 -37.05
CA LYS A 236 -1.48 4.56 -38.33
C LYS A 236 -0.16 5.03 -38.93
N GLU A 237 0.18 6.32 -38.79
CA GLU A 237 1.47 6.88 -39.23
C GLU A 237 2.66 6.29 -38.46
N LYS A 238 2.50 5.98 -37.16
CA LYS A 238 3.53 5.29 -36.36
C LYS A 238 3.66 3.82 -36.72
N TYR A 239 2.57 3.18 -37.14
CA TYR A 239 2.53 1.76 -37.55
C TYR A 239 2.10 1.58 -39.02
N PRO A 240 2.86 2.13 -40.00
CA PRO A 240 2.42 2.18 -41.39
C PRO A 240 2.44 0.80 -42.06
N GLN A 241 3.28 -0.11 -41.59
CA GLN A 241 3.44 -1.46 -42.13
C GLN A 241 2.47 -2.48 -41.52
N SER A 242 1.85 -2.16 -40.39
CA SER A 242 0.91 -3.07 -39.73
C SER A 242 -0.40 -3.09 -40.50
N LYS A 243 -0.79 -4.29 -40.96
CA LYS A 243 -2.08 -4.50 -41.64
C LYS A 243 -3.25 -4.28 -40.70
N THR A 244 -3.13 -4.82 -39.49
CA THR A 244 -4.11 -4.71 -38.42
C THR A 244 -3.46 -4.09 -37.18
N ILE A 245 -4.14 -3.14 -36.56
CA ILE A 245 -3.75 -2.54 -35.28
C ILE A 245 -4.91 -2.78 -34.31
N HIS A 246 -4.68 -3.52 -33.23
CA HIS A 246 -5.72 -3.77 -32.23
C HIS A 246 -5.68 -2.66 -31.18
N LEU A 247 -6.75 -1.89 -31.07
CA LEU A 247 -6.84 -0.76 -30.15
C LEU A 247 -7.88 -1.04 -29.08
N ILE A 248 -7.44 -1.14 -27.83
CA ILE A 248 -8.27 -1.32 -26.65
C ILE A 248 -8.59 0.04 -26.05
N LEU A 249 -9.87 0.34 -25.83
CA LEU A 249 -10.34 1.65 -25.38
C LEU A 249 -11.61 1.56 -24.54
N ASP A 250 -11.97 2.66 -23.86
CA ASP A 250 -13.20 2.71 -23.09
C ASP A 250 -14.47 2.79 -23.98
N GLY A 251 -15.62 2.62 -23.34
CA GLY A 251 -16.93 2.65 -24.01
C GLY A 251 -17.53 4.04 -24.25
N ALA A 252 -16.76 5.13 -24.20
CA ALA A 252 -17.33 6.48 -24.30
C ALA A 252 -18.13 6.69 -25.60
N GLY A 253 -19.20 7.49 -25.52
CA GLY A 253 -20.16 7.63 -26.61
C GLY A 253 -19.53 8.10 -27.94
N TYR A 254 -18.52 8.96 -27.87
CA TYR A 254 -17.81 9.45 -29.06
C TYR A 254 -16.97 8.36 -29.73
N HIS A 255 -16.37 7.43 -28.98
CA HIS A 255 -15.66 6.27 -29.54
C HIS A 255 -16.58 5.27 -30.24
N ARG A 256 -17.86 5.27 -29.90
CA ARG A 256 -18.86 4.34 -30.46
C ARG A 256 -19.62 4.92 -31.65
N SER A 257 -19.36 6.17 -32.01
CA SER A 257 -20.01 6.82 -33.15
C SER A 257 -19.69 6.09 -34.46
N LYS A 258 -20.65 6.06 -35.39
CA LYS A 258 -20.49 5.37 -36.68
C LYS A 258 -19.29 5.91 -37.46
N VAL A 259 -19.09 7.23 -37.44
CA VAL A 259 -17.99 7.90 -38.15
C VAL A 259 -16.63 7.43 -37.65
N VAL A 260 -16.43 7.36 -36.33
CA VAL A 260 -15.18 6.89 -35.72
C VAL A 260 -14.93 5.42 -36.06
N LYS A 261 -15.96 4.57 -35.97
CA LYS A 261 -15.84 3.14 -36.33
C LYS A 261 -15.49 2.93 -37.81
N SER A 262 -16.16 3.64 -38.72
CA SER A 262 -15.87 3.56 -40.14
C SER A 262 -14.44 3.97 -40.45
N LYS A 263 -13.94 5.02 -39.79
CA LYS A 263 -12.57 5.49 -39.99
C LYS A 263 -11.54 4.53 -39.41
N ALA A 264 -11.81 3.89 -38.27
CA ALA A 264 -10.96 2.85 -37.72
C ALA A 264 -10.77 1.70 -38.72
N ILE A 265 -11.87 1.22 -39.32
CA ILE A 265 -11.83 0.16 -40.34
C ILE A 265 -10.99 0.60 -41.56
N GLU A 266 -11.17 1.83 -42.05
CA GLU A 266 -10.40 2.38 -43.17
C GLU A 266 -8.89 2.39 -42.90
N LEU A 267 -8.49 2.64 -41.64
CA LEU A 267 -7.08 2.68 -41.22
C LEU A 267 -6.51 1.29 -40.85
N GLY A 268 -7.32 0.23 -40.91
CA GLY A 268 -6.92 -1.11 -40.46
C GLY A 268 -6.80 -1.20 -38.93
N ILE A 269 -7.61 -0.44 -38.21
CA ILE A 269 -7.67 -0.44 -36.74
C ILE A 269 -8.89 -1.23 -36.28
N GLU A 270 -8.66 -2.29 -35.51
CA GLU A 270 -9.70 -3.07 -34.87
C GLU A 270 -9.93 -2.59 -33.44
N LEU A 271 -11.16 -2.18 -33.14
CA LEU A 271 -11.52 -1.57 -31.86
C LEU A 271 -12.05 -2.62 -30.88
N HIS A 272 -11.40 -2.73 -29.73
CA HIS A 272 -11.78 -3.60 -28.61
C HIS A 272 -12.23 -2.73 -27.43
N TYR A 273 -13.45 -2.94 -26.94
CA TYR A 273 -14.02 -2.08 -25.90
C TYR A 273 -13.88 -2.70 -24.51
N LEU A 274 -13.33 -1.92 -23.59
CA LEU A 274 -13.28 -2.29 -22.19
C LEU A 274 -14.69 -2.38 -21.59
N PRO A 275 -14.91 -3.29 -20.63
CA PRO A 275 -16.14 -3.30 -19.87
C PRO A 275 -16.32 -2.00 -19.08
N PRO A 276 -17.57 -1.56 -18.83
CA PRO A 276 -17.83 -0.34 -18.06
C PRO A 276 -17.10 -0.33 -16.71
N TYR A 277 -16.66 0.85 -16.27
CA TYR A 277 -16.02 1.06 -14.95
C TYR A 277 -14.82 0.14 -14.66
N SER A 278 -14.03 -0.21 -15.69
CA SER A 278 -12.90 -1.14 -15.57
C SER A 278 -11.53 -0.49 -15.82
N PRO A 279 -11.16 0.63 -15.16
CA PRO A 279 -9.87 1.27 -15.35
C PRO A 279 -8.70 0.38 -14.90
N ASN A 280 -8.94 -0.60 -14.04
CA ASN A 280 -7.95 -1.60 -13.62
C ASN A 280 -7.44 -2.46 -14.79
N LEU A 281 -8.23 -2.60 -15.85
CA LEU A 281 -7.89 -3.37 -17.05
C LEU A 281 -7.18 -2.51 -18.11
N ASN A 282 -7.08 -1.19 -17.92
CA ASN A 282 -6.43 -0.30 -18.85
C ASN A 282 -5.03 0.12 -18.35
N PRO A 283 -3.93 -0.45 -18.87
CA PRO A 283 -2.58 -0.19 -18.36
C PRO A 283 -2.14 1.27 -18.52
N ILE A 284 -2.71 2.02 -19.47
CA ILE A 284 -2.36 3.43 -19.69
C ILE A 284 -2.72 4.32 -18.50
N GLU A 285 -3.66 3.90 -17.65
CA GLU A 285 -3.98 4.58 -16.40
C GLU A 285 -2.77 4.68 -15.46
N ARG A 286 -1.88 3.67 -15.49
CA ARG A 286 -0.60 3.74 -14.76
C ARG A 286 0.35 4.76 -15.37
N LEU A 287 0.37 4.91 -16.70
CA LEU A 287 1.15 5.96 -17.35
C LEU A 287 0.67 7.34 -16.89
N TRP A 288 -0.64 7.58 -16.87
CA TRP A 288 -1.22 8.83 -16.37
C TRP A 288 -0.92 9.09 -14.91
N LYS A 289 -0.92 8.05 -14.08
CA LYS A 289 -0.49 8.18 -12.69
C LYS A 289 0.96 8.65 -12.58
N VAL A 290 1.88 8.01 -13.30
CA VAL A 290 3.32 8.36 -13.32
C VAL A 290 3.53 9.77 -13.87
N MET A 291 2.84 10.13 -14.95
CA MET A 291 2.85 11.49 -15.50
C MET A 291 2.43 12.51 -14.44
N ASN A 292 1.32 12.29 -13.73
CA ASN A 292 0.87 13.21 -12.68
C ASN A 292 1.89 13.29 -11.52
N GLU A 293 2.51 12.18 -11.12
CA GLU A 293 3.54 12.15 -10.08
C GLU A 293 4.76 13.01 -10.44
N HIS A 294 5.22 12.95 -11.69
CA HIS A 294 6.38 13.72 -12.15
C HIS A 294 6.03 15.16 -12.52
N ALA A 295 4.91 15.37 -13.21
CA ALA A 295 4.55 16.65 -13.80
C ALA A 295 3.77 17.56 -12.85
N ARG A 296 2.97 17.03 -11.92
CA ARG A 296 1.92 17.81 -11.25
C ARG A 296 1.91 17.73 -9.73
N ASN A 297 2.15 16.55 -9.14
CA ASN A 297 2.06 16.38 -7.69
C ASN A 297 3.03 17.32 -6.98
N ASN A 298 2.53 18.05 -5.98
CA ASN A 298 3.32 19.01 -5.17
C ASN A 298 4.03 20.10 -6.01
N LYS A 299 3.50 20.45 -7.18
CA LYS A 299 4.01 21.55 -8.01
C LYS A 299 2.97 22.66 -8.15
N TYR A 300 3.43 23.88 -7.92
CA TYR A 300 2.65 25.09 -8.15
C TYR A 300 2.92 25.63 -9.56
N PHE A 301 1.85 26.01 -10.26
CA PHE A 301 1.91 26.61 -11.58
C PHE A 301 1.29 28.01 -11.56
N SER A 302 2.15 29.03 -11.64
CA SER A 302 1.73 30.44 -11.65
C SER A 302 0.96 30.85 -12.91
N SER A 303 1.07 30.10 -14.01
CA SER A 303 0.37 30.40 -15.27
C SER A 303 0.00 29.14 -16.05
N ALA A 304 -1.01 29.27 -16.92
CA ALA A 304 -1.42 28.21 -17.84
C ALA A 304 -0.27 27.80 -18.78
N LYS A 305 0.56 28.75 -19.22
CA LYS A 305 1.72 28.48 -20.09
C LYS A 305 2.73 27.56 -19.40
N ALA A 306 3.09 27.87 -18.15
CA ALA A 306 4.01 27.01 -17.37
C ALA A 306 3.44 25.60 -17.18
N PHE A 307 2.12 25.50 -16.98
CA PHE A 307 1.43 24.22 -16.85
C PHE A 307 1.47 23.40 -18.15
N VAL A 308 1.18 24.02 -19.31
CA VAL A 308 1.24 23.35 -20.63
C VAL A 308 2.66 22.88 -20.94
N THR A 309 3.67 23.72 -20.76
CA THR A 309 5.07 23.39 -21.12
C THR A 309 5.61 22.16 -20.39
N VAL A 310 5.18 21.91 -19.15
CA VAL A 310 5.62 20.71 -18.40
C VAL A 310 5.02 19.42 -18.95
N HIS A 311 3.86 19.48 -19.60
CA HIS A 311 3.18 18.31 -20.19
C HIS A 311 3.55 18.06 -21.66
N GLN A 312 4.47 18.86 -22.21
CA GLN A 312 5.02 18.72 -23.57
C GLN A 312 6.40 18.06 -23.59
N ARG A 313 6.94 17.69 -22.41
CA ARG A 313 8.24 17.05 -22.23
C ARG A 313 8.05 15.58 -21.89
#